data_AF-A0AAN6ZJB9-F1
#
_entry.id   AF-A0AAN6ZJB9-F1
#
_cell.length_a   1.000
_cell.length_b   1.000
_cell.length_c   1.000
_cell.angle_alpha   90.00
_cell.angle_beta   90.00
_cell.angle_gamma   90.00
#
_symmetry.space_group_name_H-M   'P 1'
#
loop_
_entity.id
_entity.type
_entity.pdbx_description
1 polymer ?
#
loop_
_entity_poly.entity_id
_entity_poly.type
_entity_poly.pdbx_seq_one_letter_code
_entity_poly.pdbx_strand_id
1 'polypeptide(L)'
;MYLPMYLRKTGLLDAFSNKGVLPILDFLVHWRLQHWGFVIIRGTYSSQAKWDKFVQFIKEDTHDYLEQRAMLHLYDKAAWTVVEDAATLNNASLEVAQKRFEDWLHGDEGEKDRAGSLFGDGVTGFGGARYDFFLCVDEESLESVVDEGKAKEEGGYTVKILMRGADEGRGQNEEGAEEEEEGLDEDDRERELQDVRKRVRVDALVKLYAQLLPANSWYILPVEDGIIDI
;
A
#
# COMPACT_ATOMS: atom_id res chain seq x y z
N MET A 1 1.65 25.01 -1.99
CA MET A 1 1.52 23.91 -2.98
C MET A 1 2.48 24.14 -4.14
N TYR A 2 3.76 23.83 -3.96
CA TYR A 2 4.79 23.92 -5.00
C TYR A 2 5.13 22.49 -5.43
N LEU A 3 4.80 22.11 -6.66
CA LEU A 3 5.42 20.93 -7.27
C LEU A 3 6.93 21.18 -7.31
N PRO A 4 7.78 20.22 -6.92
CA PRO A 4 9.18 20.25 -7.31
C PRO A 4 9.23 20.34 -8.83
N MET A 5 9.80 21.43 -9.33
CA MET A 5 9.90 21.80 -10.75
C MET A 5 10.57 20.72 -11.62
N TYR A 6 11.16 19.69 -10.99
CA TYR A 6 11.82 18.55 -11.62
C TYR A 6 10.85 17.58 -12.30
N LEU A 7 9.65 17.34 -11.73
CA LEU A 7 8.71 16.35 -12.28
C LEU A 7 8.02 16.83 -13.58
N ARG A 8 7.96 18.16 -13.83
CA ARG A 8 7.46 18.72 -15.09
C ARG A 8 8.46 18.62 -16.24
N LYS A 9 9.77 18.49 -15.97
CA LYS A 9 10.80 18.49 -17.02
C LYS A 9 10.99 17.14 -17.70
N THR A 10 10.50 16.05 -17.11
CA THR A 10 10.72 14.69 -17.63
C THR A 10 9.61 14.20 -18.56
N GLY A 11 8.50 14.94 -18.72
CA GLY A 11 7.35 14.48 -19.52
C GLY A 11 6.66 13.22 -18.96
N LEU A 12 7.02 12.79 -17.75
CA LEU A 12 6.57 11.53 -17.15
C LEU A 12 5.06 11.54 -16.89
N LEU A 13 4.50 12.70 -16.48
CA LEU A 13 3.06 12.83 -16.18
C LEU A 13 2.17 12.55 -17.41
N ASP A 14 2.61 12.92 -18.61
CA ASP A 14 1.85 12.69 -19.85
C ASP A 14 1.98 11.24 -20.36
N ALA A 15 3.03 10.52 -19.96
CA ALA A 15 3.27 9.13 -20.37
C ALA A 15 2.38 8.11 -19.62
N PHE A 16 1.92 8.44 -18.42
CA PHE A 16 1.10 7.53 -17.60
C PHE A 16 -0.40 7.63 -17.86
N SER A 17 -0.85 8.55 -18.73
CA SER A 17 -2.27 8.91 -18.82
C SER A 17 -3.15 7.93 -19.62
N ASN A 18 -2.65 6.83 -20.21
CA ASN A 18 -3.57 5.96 -20.96
C ASN A 18 -3.15 4.49 -21.27
N LYS A 19 -2.25 3.89 -20.49
CA LYS A 19 -1.88 2.47 -20.66
C LYS A 19 -1.65 1.82 -19.30
N GLY A 20 -2.47 0.84 -18.89
CA GLY A 20 -2.22 0.06 -17.67
C GLY A 20 -0.91 -0.74 -17.71
N VAL A 21 -0.48 -1.30 -16.57
CA VAL A 21 0.66 -2.24 -16.27
C VAL A 21 2.06 -1.94 -16.85
N LEU A 22 2.18 -1.44 -18.08
CA LEU A 22 3.39 -0.84 -18.64
C LEU A 22 4.06 0.20 -17.71
N PRO A 23 3.30 1.01 -16.93
CA PRO A 23 3.87 1.89 -15.93
C PRO A 23 4.74 1.17 -14.88
N ILE A 24 4.42 -0.08 -14.53
CA ILE A 24 5.14 -0.82 -13.48
C ILE A 24 6.57 -1.14 -13.94
N LEU A 25 6.74 -1.73 -15.13
CA LEU A 25 8.06 -2.08 -15.65
C LEU A 25 8.95 -0.84 -15.81
N ASP A 26 8.39 0.20 -16.44
CA ASP A 26 9.10 1.46 -16.69
C ASP A 26 9.52 2.10 -15.36
N PHE A 27 8.65 2.08 -14.35
CA PHE A 27 8.94 2.60 -13.02
C PHE A 27 10.06 1.81 -12.34
N LEU A 28 10.01 0.47 -12.38
CA LEU A 28 11.05 -0.38 -11.81
C LEU A 28 12.42 -0.11 -12.44
N VAL A 29 12.47 -0.01 -13.77
CA VAL A 29 13.71 0.26 -14.51
C VAL A 29 14.23 1.67 -14.21
N HIS A 30 13.34 2.67 -14.26
CA HIS A 30 13.70 4.07 -14.05
C HIS A 30 14.30 4.28 -12.66
N TRP A 31 13.65 3.75 -11.63
CA TRP A 31 14.06 3.94 -10.23
C TRP A 31 14.98 2.84 -9.70
N ARG A 32 15.38 1.88 -10.54
CA ARG A 32 16.25 0.74 -10.20
C ARG A 32 15.71 -0.09 -9.03
N LEU A 33 14.39 -0.24 -8.97
CA LEU A 33 13.72 -1.10 -8.01
C LEU A 33 13.79 -2.56 -8.46
N GLN A 34 14.06 -3.45 -7.52
CA GLN A 34 14.13 -4.90 -7.77
C GLN A 34 12.74 -5.53 -7.83
N HIS A 35 11.84 -5.07 -6.95
CA HIS A 35 10.52 -5.66 -6.75
C HIS A 35 9.40 -4.63 -6.85
N TRP A 36 8.21 -5.12 -7.20
CA TRP A 36 6.93 -4.41 -7.07
C TRP A 36 5.94 -5.26 -6.27
N GLY A 37 4.79 -4.72 -5.92
CA GLY A 37 3.81 -5.36 -5.05
C GLY A 37 3.81 -4.73 -3.65
N PHE A 38 2.97 -5.25 -2.76
CA PHE A 38 2.77 -4.66 -1.44
C PHE A 38 3.42 -5.48 -0.33
N VAL A 39 3.76 -4.80 0.76
CA VAL A 39 3.98 -5.44 2.05
C VAL A 39 2.63 -5.70 2.69
N ILE A 40 2.47 -6.88 3.28
CA ILE A 40 1.24 -7.38 3.89
C ILE A 40 1.50 -7.57 5.37
N ILE A 41 0.87 -6.75 6.20
CA ILE A 41 0.83 -6.91 7.64
C ILE A 41 -0.29 -7.89 7.97
N ARG A 42 0.07 -9.06 8.52
CA ARG A 42 -0.91 -10.05 8.97
C ARG A 42 -1.45 -9.67 10.35
N GLY A 43 -2.65 -9.08 10.37
CA GLY A 43 -3.32 -8.58 11.57
C GLY A 43 -4.24 -9.59 12.27
N THR A 44 -4.51 -10.75 11.68
CA THR A 44 -5.28 -11.83 12.32
C THR A 44 -4.62 -13.19 12.13
N TYR A 45 -4.76 -14.03 13.16
CA TYR A 45 -4.24 -15.39 13.22
C TYR A 45 -5.32 -16.41 13.58
N SER A 46 -6.59 -16.03 13.44
CA SER A 46 -7.77 -16.86 13.77
C SER A 46 -7.84 -18.17 12.97
N SER A 47 -7.38 -18.14 11.71
CA SER A 47 -7.43 -19.28 10.81
C SER A 47 -6.29 -19.28 9.80
N GLN A 48 -5.43 -20.30 9.89
CA GLN A 48 -4.37 -20.50 8.91
C GLN A 48 -4.94 -20.86 7.52
N ALA A 49 -6.02 -21.64 7.46
CA ALA A 49 -6.63 -22.04 6.19
C ALA A 49 -7.21 -20.85 5.40
N LYS A 50 -7.86 -19.89 6.08
CA LYS A 50 -8.35 -18.66 5.43
C LYS A 50 -7.18 -17.80 4.94
N TRP A 51 -6.14 -17.68 5.77
CA TRP A 51 -4.91 -16.97 5.41
C TRP A 51 -4.22 -17.57 4.17
N ASP A 52 -4.04 -18.88 4.14
CA ASP A 52 -3.41 -19.56 3.00
C ASP A 52 -4.22 -19.33 1.72
N LYS A 53 -5.56 -19.38 1.80
CA LYS A 53 -6.46 -19.06 0.68
C LYS A 53 -6.32 -17.60 0.22
N PHE A 54 -6.23 -16.65 1.14
CA PHE A 54 -6.03 -15.23 0.84
C PHE A 54 -4.71 -15.00 0.08
N VAL A 55 -3.60 -15.55 0.58
CA VAL A 55 -2.28 -15.41 -0.06
C VAL A 55 -2.24 -16.12 -1.41
N GLN A 56 -2.86 -17.30 -1.52
CA GLN A 56 -2.99 -18.01 -2.78
C GLN A 56 -3.76 -17.18 -3.82
N PHE A 57 -4.91 -16.62 -3.42
CA PHE A 57 -5.75 -15.81 -4.31
C PHE A 57 -4.99 -14.59 -4.86
N ILE A 58 -4.24 -13.86 -4.02
CA ILE A 58 -3.40 -12.73 -4.49
C ILE A 58 -2.43 -13.19 -5.58
N LYS A 59 -1.74 -14.32 -5.36
CA LYS A 59 -0.71 -14.82 -6.28
C LYS A 59 -1.33 -15.29 -7.60
N GLU A 60 -2.41 -16.04 -7.54
CA GLU A 60 -3.13 -16.55 -8.71
C GLU A 60 -3.72 -15.40 -9.53
N ASP A 61 -4.42 -14.46 -8.90
CA ASP A 61 -4.99 -13.31 -9.60
C ASP A 61 -3.90 -12.44 -10.24
N THR A 62 -2.79 -12.21 -9.52
CA THR A 62 -1.64 -11.49 -10.07
C THR A 62 -1.07 -12.19 -11.30
N HIS A 63 -0.91 -13.51 -11.23
CA HIS A 63 -0.43 -14.32 -12.34
C HIS A 63 -1.36 -14.20 -13.55
N ASP A 64 -2.65 -14.49 -13.36
CA ASP A 64 -3.66 -14.50 -14.40
C ASP A 64 -3.81 -13.12 -15.05
N TYR A 65 -3.82 -12.07 -14.24
CA TYR A 65 -3.93 -10.69 -14.71
C TYR A 65 -2.76 -10.30 -15.63
N LEU A 66 -1.54 -10.73 -15.31
CA LEU A 66 -0.32 -10.47 -16.10
C LEU A 66 -0.23 -11.37 -17.33
N GLU A 67 -0.62 -12.65 -17.22
CA GLU A 67 -0.67 -13.59 -18.33
C GLU A 67 -1.62 -13.09 -19.43
N GLN A 68 -2.84 -12.69 -19.07
CA GLN A 68 -3.83 -12.13 -19.99
C GLN A 68 -3.35 -10.90 -20.75
N ARG A 69 -2.31 -10.22 -20.25
CA ARG A 69 -1.73 -9.01 -20.86
C ARG A 69 -0.34 -9.25 -21.45
N ALA A 70 0.09 -10.50 -21.57
CA ALA A 70 1.42 -10.89 -22.07
C ALA A 70 2.59 -10.23 -21.30
N MET A 71 2.40 -10.01 -19.99
CA MET A 71 3.36 -9.36 -19.09
C MET A 71 3.84 -10.28 -17.97
N LEU A 72 3.79 -11.60 -18.18
CA LEU A 72 4.14 -12.58 -17.14
C LEU A 72 5.59 -12.46 -16.64
N HIS A 73 6.51 -11.89 -17.42
CA HIS A 73 7.87 -11.56 -16.99
C HIS A 73 7.93 -10.57 -15.80
N LEU A 74 6.85 -9.82 -15.55
CA LEU A 74 6.74 -8.98 -14.35
C LEU A 74 6.44 -9.79 -13.09
N TYR A 75 5.85 -10.98 -13.22
CA TYR A 75 5.49 -11.82 -12.08
C TYR A 75 6.72 -12.22 -11.27
N ASP A 76 7.86 -12.47 -11.92
CA ASP A 76 9.13 -12.80 -11.27
C ASP A 76 9.66 -11.66 -10.37
N LYS A 77 9.18 -10.43 -10.58
CA LYS A 77 9.49 -9.24 -9.77
C LYS A 77 8.40 -8.89 -8.77
N ALA A 78 7.28 -9.61 -8.76
CA ALA A 78 6.21 -9.38 -7.81
C ALA A 78 6.60 -9.93 -6.43
N ALA A 79 6.57 -9.08 -5.41
CA ALA A 79 6.91 -9.43 -4.04
C ALA A 79 5.75 -9.07 -3.10
N TRP A 80 5.03 -10.10 -2.66
CA TRP A 80 4.00 -10.01 -1.63
C TRP A 80 4.62 -10.32 -0.26
N THR A 81 5.44 -9.40 0.25
CA THR A 81 6.19 -9.61 1.50
C THR A 81 5.23 -9.64 2.67
N VAL A 82 5.21 -10.73 3.43
CA VAL A 82 4.37 -10.85 4.62
C VAL A 82 5.20 -10.54 5.86
N VAL A 83 4.71 -9.63 6.69
CA VAL A 83 5.24 -9.36 8.03
C VAL A 83 4.32 -10.04 9.05
N GLU A 84 4.87 -10.99 9.80
CA GLU A 84 4.16 -11.76 10.82
C GLU A 84 4.78 -11.54 12.21
N ASP A 85 3.93 -11.28 13.19
CA ASP A 85 4.27 -11.17 14.60
C ASP A 85 2.98 -11.35 15.41
N ALA A 86 2.53 -12.59 15.56
CA ALA A 86 1.24 -12.90 16.21
C ALA A 86 1.12 -12.33 17.63
N ALA A 87 2.23 -12.13 18.33
CA ALA A 87 2.24 -11.58 19.68
C ALA A 87 1.86 -10.10 19.72
N THR A 88 2.19 -9.33 18.67
CA THR A 88 1.91 -7.88 18.62
C THR A 88 0.86 -7.48 17.60
N LEU A 89 0.65 -8.29 16.56
CA LEU A 89 -0.22 -7.95 15.43
C LEU A 89 -1.63 -8.55 15.51
N ASN A 90 -1.86 -9.58 16.32
CA ASN A 90 -3.17 -10.23 16.38
C ASN A 90 -4.24 -9.29 16.96
N ASN A 91 -5.18 -8.85 16.12
CA ASN A 91 -6.17 -7.82 16.41
C ASN A 91 -5.57 -6.48 16.85
N ALA A 92 -4.40 -6.14 16.33
CA ALA A 92 -3.73 -4.88 16.64
C ALA A 92 -4.41 -3.67 16.00
N SER A 93 -4.18 -2.48 16.56
CA SER A 93 -4.62 -1.23 15.94
C SER A 93 -3.84 -0.95 14.65
N LEU A 94 -4.40 -0.07 13.81
CA LEU A 94 -3.73 0.35 12.58
C LEU A 94 -2.41 1.09 12.85
N GLU A 95 -2.31 1.79 13.98
CA GLU A 95 -1.08 2.46 14.42
C GLU A 95 0.05 1.44 14.65
N VAL A 96 -0.27 0.30 15.27
CA VAL A 96 0.70 -0.79 15.48
C VAL A 96 1.10 -1.41 14.14
N ALA A 97 0.14 -1.63 13.23
CA ALA A 97 0.43 -2.13 11.89
C ALA A 97 1.32 -1.17 11.09
N GLN A 98 1.06 0.14 11.18
CA GLN A 98 1.87 1.18 10.55
C GLN A 98 3.28 1.19 11.12
N LYS A 99 3.43 1.13 12.45
CA LYS A 99 4.75 1.03 13.08
C LYS A 99 5.50 -0.21 12.61
N ARG A 100 4.83 -1.36 12.43
CA ARG A 100 5.47 -2.56 11.88
C ARG A 100 5.88 -2.41 10.42
N PHE A 101 5.11 -1.68 9.63
CA PHE A 101 5.52 -1.34 8.28
C PHE A 101 6.75 -0.43 8.28
N GLU A 102 6.81 0.60 9.14
CA GLU A 102 7.99 1.46 9.30
C GLU A 102 9.21 0.66 9.80
N ASP A 103 9.04 -0.26 10.76
CA ASP A 103 10.11 -1.14 11.24
C ASP A 103 10.66 -2.02 10.10
N TRP A 104 9.77 -2.56 9.24
CA TRP A 104 10.20 -3.30 8.05
C TRP A 104 10.93 -2.39 7.06
N LEU A 105 10.37 -1.21 6.79
CA LEU A 105 10.91 -0.25 5.84
C LEU A 105 12.31 0.19 6.29
N HIS A 106 12.49 0.58 7.54
CA HIS A 106 13.77 1.07 8.07
C HIS A 106 14.69 -0.03 8.59
N GLY A 107 14.24 -1.28 8.64
CA GLY A 107 15.04 -2.42 9.03
C GLY A 107 15.85 -3.04 7.87
N ASP A 108 16.64 -4.06 8.22
CA ASP A 108 17.51 -4.80 7.30
C ASP A 108 16.79 -5.30 6.04
N GLU A 109 15.55 -5.77 6.16
CA GLU A 109 14.80 -6.33 5.03
C GLU A 109 14.37 -5.26 4.04
N GLY A 110 13.75 -4.18 4.51
CA GLY A 110 13.38 -3.05 3.67
C GLY A 110 14.58 -2.37 3.04
N GLU A 111 15.69 -2.22 3.77
CA GLU A 111 16.96 -1.71 3.25
C GLU A 111 17.53 -2.57 2.12
N LYS A 112 17.55 -3.90 2.29
CA LYS A 112 17.98 -4.83 1.25
C LYS A 112 17.05 -4.81 0.05
N ASP A 113 15.74 -4.69 0.27
CA ASP A 113 14.74 -4.65 -0.81
C ASP A 113 14.90 -3.41 -1.71
N ARG A 114 15.25 -2.25 -1.13
CA ARG A 114 15.53 -1.01 -1.87
C ARG A 114 16.98 -0.83 -2.29
N ALA A 115 17.86 -1.81 -2.04
CA ALA A 115 19.29 -1.66 -2.28
C ALA A 115 19.59 -1.37 -3.76
N GLY A 116 20.38 -0.31 -4.00
CA GLY A 116 20.75 0.12 -5.36
C GLY A 116 19.65 0.89 -6.11
N SER A 117 18.49 1.09 -5.48
CA SER A 117 17.45 1.98 -6.02
C SER A 117 17.90 3.45 -6.00
N LEU A 118 17.20 4.26 -6.79
CA LEU A 118 17.35 5.71 -6.77
C LEU A 118 16.47 6.38 -5.70
N PHE A 119 15.71 5.59 -4.93
CA PHE A 119 14.96 6.05 -3.76
C PHE A 119 15.83 5.86 -2.52
N GLY A 120 16.53 6.90 -2.06
CA GLY A 120 17.45 6.73 -0.93
C GLY A 120 18.18 7.97 -0.42
N ASP A 121 17.84 9.16 -0.89
CA ASP A 121 18.60 10.39 -0.61
C ASP A 121 17.71 11.58 -0.16
N GLY A 122 16.46 11.31 0.25
CA GLY A 122 15.57 12.32 0.84
C GLY A 122 15.06 13.38 -0.15
N VAL A 123 15.28 13.20 -1.46
CA VAL A 123 15.00 14.25 -2.46
C VAL A 123 13.51 14.32 -2.86
N THR A 124 12.74 13.24 -2.78
CA THR A 124 11.39 13.17 -3.39
C THR A 124 10.21 13.08 -2.42
N GLY A 125 10.43 12.71 -1.15
CA GLY A 125 9.34 12.46 -0.18
C GLY A 125 8.36 11.33 -0.57
N PHE A 126 8.66 10.62 -1.66
CA PHE A 126 7.88 9.52 -2.24
C PHE A 126 8.88 8.41 -2.54
N GLY A 127 8.75 7.27 -1.87
CA GLY A 127 9.59 6.09 -2.04
C GLY A 127 9.08 5.16 -3.14
N GLY A 128 7.84 5.33 -3.60
CA GLY A 128 7.17 4.47 -4.55
C GLY A 128 6.12 3.59 -3.88
N ALA A 129 5.20 3.02 -4.68
CA ALA A 129 3.99 2.37 -4.16
C ALA A 129 4.24 1.27 -3.11
N ARG A 130 5.32 0.48 -3.26
CA ARG A 130 5.72 -0.58 -2.31
C ARG A 130 6.18 -0.04 -0.95
N TYR A 131 6.74 1.17 -0.91
CA TYR A 131 7.39 1.76 0.26
C TYR A 131 6.56 2.84 0.92
N ASP A 132 5.55 3.36 0.22
CA ASP A 132 4.60 4.35 0.74
C ASP A 132 3.25 3.74 1.11
N PHE A 133 2.95 2.50 0.69
CA PHE A 133 1.67 1.84 0.97
C PHE A 133 1.86 0.37 1.37
N PHE A 134 0.97 -0.10 2.25
CA PHE A 134 0.94 -1.49 2.71
C PHE A 134 -0.49 -2.01 2.88
N LEU A 135 -0.64 -3.33 2.82
CA LEU A 135 -1.90 -4.02 3.08
C LEU A 135 -1.95 -4.44 4.55
N CYS A 136 -3.11 -4.26 5.18
CA CYS A 136 -3.41 -4.79 6.51
C CYS A 136 -4.54 -5.82 6.37
N VAL A 137 -4.25 -7.06 6.73
CA VAL A 137 -5.20 -8.18 6.62
C VAL A 137 -5.74 -8.50 8.01
N ASP A 138 -7.00 -8.16 8.23
CA ASP A 138 -7.75 -8.45 9.45
C ASP A 138 -8.77 -9.59 9.22
N GLU A 139 -9.61 -9.84 10.23
CA GLU A 139 -10.62 -10.90 10.14
C GLU A 139 -11.62 -10.64 9.02
N GLU A 140 -12.05 -9.40 8.82
CA GLU A 140 -12.97 -9.02 7.73
C GLU A 140 -12.37 -9.37 6.36
N SER A 141 -11.08 -9.08 6.17
CA SER A 141 -10.34 -9.40 4.96
C SER A 141 -10.28 -10.92 4.71
N LEU A 142 -10.03 -11.72 5.74
CA LEU A 142 -9.98 -13.19 5.62
C LEU A 142 -11.35 -13.83 5.40
N GLU A 143 -12.39 -13.33 6.05
CA GLU A 143 -13.76 -13.80 5.85
C GLU A 143 -14.23 -13.54 4.42
N SER A 144 -13.82 -12.41 3.83
CA SER A 144 -14.21 -12.07 2.46
C SER A 144 -13.80 -13.16 1.46
N VAL A 145 -12.62 -13.77 1.62
CA VAL A 145 -12.09 -14.78 0.67
C VAL A 145 -12.74 -16.17 0.81
N VAL A 146 -13.39 -16.47 1.93
CA VAL A 146 -14.01 -17.79 2.15
C VAL A 146 -15.50 -17.84 1.93
N ASP A 147 -16.21 -16.72 2.05
CA ASP A 147 -17.65 -16.65 1.83
C ASP A 147 -17.97 -16.07 0.45
N GLU A 148 -18.12 -16.95 -0.55
CA GLU A 148 -18.48 -16.53 -1.92
C GLU A 148 -19.85 -15.87 -2.02
N GLY A 149 -20.77 -16.16 -1.10
CA GLY A 149 -22.09 -15.53 -1.07
C GLY A 149 -21.97 -14.08 -0.62
N LYS A 150 -21.32 -13.88 0.53
CA LYS A 150 -21.03 -12.56 1.08
C LYS A 150 -20.15 -11.73 0.15
N ALA A 151 -19.12 -12.32 -0.45
CA ALA A 151 -18.27 -11.63 -1.42
C ALA A 151 -19.03 -11.14 -2.65
N LYS A 152 -20.05 -11.88 -3.12
CA LYS A 152 -20.90 -11.41 -4.23
C LYS A 152 -21.80 -10.26 -3.82
N GLU A 153 -22.29 -10.26 -2.58
CA GLU A 153 -23.10 -9.17 -2.01
C GLU A 153 -22.26 -7.91 -1.75
N GLU A 154 -21.00 -8.07 -1.35
CA GLU A 154 -20.06 -6.99 -1.01
C GLU A 154 -19.15 -6.57 -2.20
N GLY A 155 -19.41 -7.09 -3.40
CA GLY A 155 -18.70 -6.70 -4.64
C GLY A 155 -17.29 -7.28 -4.84
N GLY A 156 -16.88 -8.22 -3.99
CA GLY A 156 -15.64 -9.00 -4.12
C GLY A 156 -14.94 -9.26 -2.79
N TYR A 157 -13.76 -9.85 -2.86
CA TYR A 157 -12.86 -9.98 -1.71
C TYR A 157 -12.18 -8.65 -1.47
N THR A 158 -12.10 -8.19 -0.21
CA THR A 158 -11.52 -6.87 0.11
C THR A 158 -10.38 -6.96 1.12
N VAL A 159 -9.51 -5.95 1.09
CA VAL A 159 -8.42 -5.77 2.04
C VAL A 159 -8.22 -4.28 2.31
N LYS A 160 -7.74 -3.94 3.51
CA LYS A 160 -7.37 -2.57 3.86
C LYS A 160 -6.00 -2.25 3.28
N ILE A 161 -5.90 -1.13 2.57
CA ILE A 161 -4.64 -0.52 2.18
C ILE A 161 -4.44 0.78 2.95
N LEU A 162 -3.22 0.98 3.45
CA LEU A 162 -2.84 2.14 4.21
C LEU A 162 -1.69 2.87 3.51
N MET A 163 -1.74 4.20 3.54
CA MET A 163 -0.60 5.07 3.26
C MET A 163 0.26 5.18 4.52
N ARG A 164 1.57 5.14 4.33
CA ARG A 164 2.56 5.48 5.36
C ARG A 164 2.28 6.88 5.92
N GLY A 165 2.16 7.00 7.23
CA GLY A 165 1.67 8.24 7.86
C GLY A 165 2.56 9.45 7.60
N ALA A 166 1.91 10.53 7.20
CA ALA A 166 2.45 11.86 6.94
C ALA A 166 2.84 12.64 8.22
N ASP A 167 3.00 11.96 9.36
CA ASP A 167 3.05 12.58 10.70
C ASP A 167 4.46 12.81 11.26
N GLU A 168 5.52 12.58 10.48
CA GLU A 168 6.88 12.95 10.90
C GLU A 168 7.22 14.44 10.64
N GLY A 169 6.33 15.20 9.99
CA GLY A 169 6.60 16.55 9.50
C GLY A 169 6.02 17.73 10.29
N ARG A 170 5.18 17.50 11.31
CA ARG A 170 4.55 18.59 12.09
C ARG A 170 5.19 18.84 13.46
N GLY A 171 6.21 18.06 13.85
CA GLY A 171 6.84 18.14 15.17
C GLY A 171 8.26 18.71 15.25
N GLN A 172 8.79 19.33 14.18
CA GLN A 172 10.15 19.90 14.20
C GLN A 172 10.17 21.35 13.74
N ASN A 173 9.60 22.20 14.59
CA ASN A 173 9.79 23.64 14.79
C ASN A 173 8.60 23.98 15.70
N GLU A 174 8.74 24.03 17.02
CA GLU A 174 9.27 25.19 17.72
C GLU A 174 9.83 24.77 19.09
N GLU A 175 11.03 25.25 19.38
CA GLU A 175 11.56 25.28 20.74
C GLU A 175 10.65 26.14 21.63
N GLY A 176 9.95 25.51 22.57
CA GLY A 176 9.37 26.18 23.74
C GLY A 176 7.92 26.63 23.61
N ALA A 177 6.99 25.69 23.67
CA ALA A 177 5.66 25.94 24.23
C ALA A 177 5.20 24.68 24.97
N GLU A 178 4.97 24.81 26.28
CA GLU A 178 4.16 23.85 27.03
C GLU A 178 2.74 24.00 26.50
N GLU A 179 2.34 23.18 25.53
CA GLU A 179 0.96 23.12 25.06
C GLU A 179 0.30 21.84 25.57
N GLU A 180 -0.85 22.06 26.20
CA GLU A 180 -1.74 21.07 26.77
C GLU A 180 -2.08 20.02 25.71
N GLU A 181 -1.92 18.75 26.07
CA GLU A 181 -2.36 17.61 25.28
C GLU A 181 -3.90 17.60 25.23
N GLU A 182 -4.49 18.49 24.42
CA GLU A 182 -5.91 18.42 24.06
C GLU A 182 -6.10 17.14 23.27
N GLY A 183 -6.54 16.09 23.97
CA GLY A 183 -6.83 14.80 23.37
C GLY A 183 -7.84 14.97 22.22
N LEU A 184 -7.38 14.70 21.00
CA LEU A 184 -8.25 14.56 19.83
C LEU A 184 -9.37 13.59 20.19
N ASP A 185 -10.61 14.00 19.94
CA ASP A 185 -11.77 13.13 20.13
C ASP A 185 -11.69 11.90 19.19
N GLU A 186 -12.41 10.84 19.54
CA GLU A 186 -12.37 9.58 18.79
C GLU A 186 -12.85 9.76 17.33
N ASP A 187 -13.74 10.73 17.07
CA ASP A 187 -14.29 11.04 15.75
C ASP A 187 -13.24 11.71 14.83
N ASP A 188 -12.42 12.61 15.36
CA ASP A 188 -11.35 13.29 14.62
C ASP A 188 -10.19 12.34 14.33
N ARG A 189 -9.85 11.41 15.24
CA ARG A 189 -8.91 10.30 14.94
C ARG A 189 -9.45 9.40 13.83
N GLU A 190 -10.75 9.10 13.83
CA GLU A 190 -11.36 8.28 12.78
C GLU A 190 -11.39 8.99 11.42
N ARG A 191 -11.52 10.33 11.37
CA ARG A 191 -11.38 11.13 10.15
C ARG A 191 -9.95 11.18 9.62
N GLU A 192 -8.96 11.37 10.48
CA GLU A 192 -7.55 11.29 10.06
C GLU A 192 -7.21 9.90 9.50
N LEU A 193 -7.82 8.84 10.06
CA LEU A 193 -7.72 7.49 9.54
C LEU A 193 -8.35 7.32 8.14
N GLN A 194 -9.38 8.09 7.77
CA GLN A 194 -9.98 8.02 6.43
C GLN A 194 -9.07 8.58 5.33
N ASP A 195 -8.22 9.56 5.65
CA ASP A 195 -7.25 10.12 4.70
C ASP A 195 -6.04 9.22 4.47
N VAL A 196 -5.77 8.27 5.37
CA VAL A 196 -4.62 7.33 5.27
C VAL A 196 -5.02 5.88 5.02
N ARG A 197 -6.32 5.54 5.04
CA ARG A 197 -6.82 4.17 4.85
C ARG A 197 -7.94 4.11 3.82
N LYS A 198 -7.86 3.12 2.94
CA LYS A 198 -8.95 2.74 2.01
C LYS A 198 -9.14 1.22 2.00
N ARG A 199 -10.28 0.75 1.50
CA ARG A 199 -10.48 -0.67 1.14
C ARG A 199 -10.31 -0.85 -0.35
N VAL A 200 -9.74 -1.96 -0.77
CA VAL A 200 -9.58 -2.32 -2.19
C VAL A 200 -9.99 -3.76 -2.40
N ARG A 201 -10.49 -4.08 -3.58
CA ARG A 201 -10.69 -5.47 -3.98
C ARG A 201 -9.36 -6.19 -4.20
N VAL A 202 -9.27 -7.42 -3.73
CA VAL A 202 -8.03 -8.22 -3.83
C VAL A 202 -7.67 -8.52 -5.30
N ASP A 203 -8.67 -8.64 -6.18
CA ASP A 203 -8.52 -8.83 -7.64
C ASP A 203 -8.09 -7.56 -8.40
N ALA A 204 -7.96 -6.43 -7.70
CA ALA A 204 -7.59 -5.14 -8.29
C ALA A 204 -6.16 -4.70 -7.93
N LEU A 205 -5.42 -5.49 -7.13
CA LEU A 205 -4.14 -5.05 -6.55
C LEU A 205 -3.07 -4.68 -7.59
N VAL A 206 -2.98 -5.39 -8.72
CA VAL A 206 -2.02 -5.05 -9.78
C VAL A 206 -2.35 -3.71 -10.44
N LYS A 207 -3.64 -3.45 -10.69
CA LYS A 207 -4.10 -2.18 -11.25
C LYS A 207 -3.88 -1.05 -10.25
N LEU A 208 -4.25 -1.27 -8.98
CA LEU A 208 -4.05 -0.30 -7.91
C LEU A 208 -2.57 0.07 -7.79
N TYR A 209 -1.67 -0.91 -7.79
CA TYR A 209 -0.23 -0.65 -7.72
C TYR A 209 0.22 0.31 -8.84
N ALA A 210 -0.24 0.08 -10.09
CA ALA A 210 0.06 0.97 -11.21
C ALA A 210 -0.51 2.39 -11.03
N GLN A 211 -1.72 2.51 -10.46
CA GLN A 211 -2.35 3.81 -10.18
C GLN A 211 -1.67 4.57 -9.03
N LEU A 212 -0.99 3.87 -8.12
CA LEU A 212 -0.26 4.47 -7.00
C LEU A 212 1.14 4.98 -7.37
N LEU A 213 1.64 4.70 -8.57
CA LEU A 213 2.99 5.12 -9.01
C LEU A 213 3.16 6.65 -9.14
N PRO A 214 2.18 7.42 -9.62
CA PRO A 214 2.27 8.88 -9.60
C PRO A 214 2.11 9.41 -8.17
N ALA A 215 2.90 10.43 -7.83
CA ALA A 215 2.77 11.14 -6.57
C ALA A 215 1.36 11.74 -6.40
N ASN A 216 0.83 11.74 -5.18
CA ASN A 216 -0.51 12.23 -4.80
C ASN A 216 -1.70 11.48 -5.42
N SER A 217 -1.47 10.38 -6.14
CA SER A 217 -2.54 9.54 -6.72
C SER A 217 -3.56 9.06 -5.68
N TRP A 218 -3.09 8.76 -4.46
CA TRP A 218 -3.93 8.33 -3.35
C TRP A 218 -5.17 9.21 -3.12
N TYR A 219 -5.00 10.53 -3.14
CA TYR A 219 -6.05 11.50 -2.84
C TYR A 219 -7.07 11.67 -3.96
N ILE A 220 -6.80 11.10 -5.15
CA ILE A 220 -7.68 11.19 -6.32
C ILE A 220 -8.26 9.83 -6.74
N LEU A 221 -7.94 8.74 -6.02
CA LEU A 221 -8.54 7.44 -6.26
C LEU A 221 -10.05 7.49 -5.98
N PRO A 222 -10.91 7.11 -6.95
CA PRO A 222 -12.35 7.08 -6.75
C PRO A 222 -12.71 6.00 -5.73
N VAL A 223 -13.69 6.30 -4.88
CA VAL A 223 -14.19 5.39 -3.84
C VAL A 223 -15.70 5.32 -3.96
N GLU A 224 -16.23 4.11 -4.14
CA GLU A 224 -17.66 3.79 -4.16
C GLU A 224 -17.94 2.80 -3.03
N ASP A 225 -18.96 3.06 -2.21
CA ASP A 225 -19.32 2.25 -1.04
C ASP A 225 -18.15 1.94 -0.07
N GLY A 226 -17.19 2.88 0.02
CA GLY A 226 -16.01 2.75 0.86
C GLY A 226 -14.95 1.76 0.33
N ILE A 227 -15.00 1.41 -0.96
CA ILE A 227 -14.03 0.57 -1.69
C ILE A 227 -13.49 1.37 -2.88
N ILE A 228 -12.18 1.27 -3.15
CA ILE A 228 -11.57 1.91 -4.31
C ILE A 228 -12.09 1.26 -5.62
N ASP A 229 -12.58 2.09 -6.54
CA ASP A 229 -13.16 1.66 -7.83
C ASP A 229 -12.11 1.67 -8.98
N ILE A 230 -11.72 0.48 -9.48
CA ILE A 230 -10.57 0.25 -10.40
C ILE A 230 -10.82 -0.83 -11.47
#